data_AF-A0A917ZSW2-F1
#
_entry.id   AF-A0A917ZSW2-F1
#
_cell.length_a   1.000
_cell.length_b   1.000
_cell.length_c   1.000
_cell.angle_alpha   90.00
_cell.angle_beta   90.00
_cell.angle_gamma   90.00
#
_symmetry.space_group_name_H-M   'P 1'
#
loop_
_entity.id
_entity.type
_entity.pdbx_description
1 polymer ?
#
loop_
_entity_poly.entity_id
_entity_poly.type
_entity_poly.pdbx_seq_one_letter_code
_entity_poly.pdbx_strand_id
1 'polypeptide(L)'
;MTSTPSRREFARTAALVTGGALVAGSGLGRPALAGTGPAVAAGPDPWERAPATLDRIRAPRFPDRVFSVLVCAAEGDGVDPDSTTDAPVVDSGFNTHDDRVVIESGRDADGRRVGIPTTHVAVERRGLSGRWSGITVGSGMSGGILDIFARDRLVNAPDRPGRYPSSTPCAATTPCRGTPAPTSTRSESSDKQSEEKGRTHMSSPSETSRPARRSVVLGAAGALGALSLPSAAAIAASVTPRTPPPGAVAGARAAATDWSKAVVDSTLERHPTPADLGGWGYTTGLYLYGQYLVHKRLGNRAYLDYIVGWANRFVKSDGSISNSFGNLDSMRSGQLLPLLHKETGDPRYKKAADKLRKRFNQKPDPDYYPRTSDGGMWHATGRTGQLWADGVYMAQPFLALYGRTYNDVDSAYEYEESARNLAVYFQHLRASNGLLYHAYDEDGSESWSSGTGHHSKYHWARAIGWFGMACVDILEVLPAGHPRRPQLIGFVRHLAKGYARHQSSSGRWYQVVDKGSDSRNWQETSASAMYTFMVSRAVQRGYVDAATYQGVADRGYAGVLGKVSLGSDGLTNIEDISEGTNVGDLAYYYGRKRNTNDFHGLGAFLIMNEQLAHPR
;
A
#
# COMPACT_ATOMS: atom_id res chain seq x y z
N MET A 1 26.06 -51.62 -3.87
CA MET A 1 27.21 -51.41 -2.96
C MET A 1 27.82 -50.06 -3.35
N THR A 2 28.01 -49.08 -2.48
CA THR A 2 27.81 -48.99 -1.03
C THR A 2 27.48 -47.54 -0.63
N SER A 3 26.79 -47.39 0.49
CA SER A 3 26.34 -46.14 1.11
C SER A 3 27.36 -45.00 1.24
N THR A 4 26.96 -43.79 0.90
CA THR A 4 27.59 -42.53 1.33
C THR A 4 27.14 -42.18 2.77
N PRO A 5 28.05 -41.87 3.71
CA PRO A 5 27.67 -41.54 5.10
C PRO A 5 27.19 -40.09 5.28
N SER A 6 26.54 -39.82 6.41
CA SER A 6 25.78 -38.58 6.68
C SER A 6 26.49 -37.56 7.58
N ARG A 7 25.99 -36.32 7.58
CA ARG A 7 26.59 -35.13 8.22
C ARG A 7 26.54 -35.14 9.76
N ARG A 8 27.29 -36.01 10.46
CA ARG A 8 27.30 -36.01 11.94
C ARG A 8 28.64 -36.17 12.68
N GLU A 9 29.77 -36.17 11.98
CA GLU A 9 31.08 -36.18 12.62
C GLU A 9 32.00 -35.10 12.02
N PHE A 10 32.18 -33.99 12.75
CA PHE A 10 33.45 -33.26 12.83
C PHE A 10 33.42 -32.27 14.01
N ALA A 11 34.57 -32.09 14.66
CA ALA A 11 34.85 -31.09 15.71
C ALA A 11 34.12 -31.21 17.08
N ARG A 12 34.47 -32.26 17.84
CA ARG A 12 34.78 -32.10 19.28
C ARG A 12 36.12 -32.78 19.59
N THR A 13 36.85 -32.17 20.53
CA THR A 13 38.07 -32.68 21.18
C THR A 13 39.38 -32.62 20.38
N ALA A 14 40.14 -31.55 20.61
CA ALA A 14 41.58 -31.65 20.84
C ALA A 14 41.83 -31.22 22.28
N ALA A 15 42.59 -32.00 23.06
CA ALA A 15 42.74 -31.82 24.50
C ALA A 15 44.22 -31.83 24.92
N LEU A 16 44.52 -30.96 25.89
CA LEU A 16 45.63 -30.98 26.87
C LEU A 16 47.00 -31.57 26.48
N VAL A 17 48.03 -30.75 26.71
CA VAL A 17 49.27 -31.20 27.37
C VAL A 17 49.51 -30.35 28.62
N THR A 18 49.33 -31.01 29.76
CA THR A 18 49.94 -30.86 31.10
C THR A 18 50.59 -29.54 31.54
N GLY A 19 50.17 -29.05 32.72
CA GLY A 19 50.88 -28.00 33.47
C GLY A 19 52.00 -28.53 34.36
N GLY A 20 52.82 -27.62 34.88
CA GLY A 20 53.86 -27.86 35.89
C GLY A 20 53.68 -26.94 37.10
N ALA A 21 54.19 -27.36 38.26
CA ALA A 21 54.09 -26.63 39.52
C ALA A 21 55.47 -26.51 40.22
N LEU A 22 55.51 -25.65 41.25
CA LEU A 22 56.54 -25.47 42.28
C LEU A 22 57.77 -24.58 42.01
N VAL A 23 57.68 -23.36 42.56
CA VAL A 23 58.53 -22.77 43.62
C VAL A 23 60.02 -22.44 43.36
N ALA A 24 60.41 -21.28 43.91
CA ALA A 24 61.75 -20.66 44.02
C ALA A 24 62.34 -20.10 42.70
N GLY A 25 63.02 -18.96 42.70
CA GLY A 25 63.27 -17.99 43.77
C GLY A 25 64.25 -16.90 43.31
N SER A 26 64.13 -15.70 43.90
CA SER A 26 65.14 -14.62 43.87
C SER A 26 65.69 -14.10 42.52
N GLY A 27 65.26 -12.88 42.17
CA GLY A 27 66.20 -11.81 41.80
C GLY A 27 66.39 -11.44 40.32
N LEU A 28 65.76 -10.34 39.88
CA LEU A 28 66.44 -9.10 39.40
C LEU A 28 65.45 -8.07 38.81
N GLY A 29 65.08 -7.07 39.62
CA GLY A 29 65.10 -5.64 39.24
C GLY A 29 64.14 -5.03 38.20
N ARG A 30 63.08 -4.37 38.71
CA ARG A 30 62.42 -3.12 38.23
C ARG A 30 61.44 -3.18 37.02
N PRO A 31 60.42 -2.30 36.96
CA PRO A 31 59.73 -1.59 38.05
C PRO A 31 58.20 -1.79 38.05
N ALA A 32 57.56 -1.53 39.19
CA ALA A 32 56.14 -1.21 39.20
C ALA A 32 55.95 0.27 38.81
N LEU A 33 55.05 0.55 37.88
CA LEU A 33 54.49 1.89 37.63
C LEU A 33 52.97 1.76 37.47
N ALA A 34 52.24 2.71 38.06
CA ALA A 34 50.82 2.58 38.29
C ALA A 34 49.99 2.68 37.00
N GLY A 35 49.09 1.71 36.80
CA GLY A 35 47.98 1.79 35.86
C GLY A 35 46.73 2.34 36.53
N THR A 36 46.74 3.60 36.94
CA THR A 36 45.51 4.31 37.35
C THR A 36 44.65 4.55 36.11
N GLY A 37 43.79 3.58 35.77
CA GLY A 37 42.63 3.86 34.95
C GLY A 37 41.80 4.92 35.68
N PRO A 38 41.45 6.06 35.05
CA PRO A 38 40.77 7.13 35.76
C PRO A 38 39.43 6.61 36.25
N ALA A 39 39.16 6.77 37.54
CA ALA A 39 37.77 6.93 37.97
C ALA A 39 37.22 8.08 37.13
N VAL A 40 36.18 7.81 36.33
CA VAL A 40 35.50 8.86 35.57
C VAL A 40 34.92 9.80 36.62
N ALA A 41 35.61 10.92 36.85
CA ALA A 41 35.09 11.97 37.67
C ALA A 41 33.72 12.32 37.09
N ALA A 42 32.70 12.41 37.96
CA ALA A 42 31.46 13.04 37.56
C ALA A 42 31.84 14.41 36.98
N GLY A 43 31.55 14.61 35.69
CA GLY A 43 31.78 15.90 35.07
C GLY A 43 31.02 17.00 35.82
N PRO A 44 31.34 18.28 35.58
CA PRO A 44 30.47 19.37 36.02
C PRO A 44 29.03 19.02 35.63
N ASP A 45 28.09 19.22 36.57
CA ASP A 45 26.69 18.82 36.39
C ASP A 45 26.23 19.29 35.01
N PRO A 46 25.68 18.43 34.14
CA PRO A 46 25.22 18.84 32.81
C PRO A 46 24.24 20.03 32.87
N TRP A 47 23.55 20.27 33.99
CA TRP A 47 22.78 21.49 34.23
C TRP A 47 23.60 22.80 34.27
N GLU A 48 24.89 22.77 34.60
CA GLU A 48 25.80 23.93 34.54
C GLU A 48 26.08 24.37 33.09
N ARG A 49 25.96 23.45 32.13
CA ARG A 49 26.20 23.75 30.69
C ARG A 49 24.94 24.22 29.97
N ALA A 50 23.76 23.90 30.50
CA ALA A 50 22.47 24.26 29.90
C ALA A 50 22.30 25.77 29.62
N PRO A 51 22.68 26.72 30.50
CA PRO A 51 22.59 28.15 30.21
C PRO A 51 23.41 28.56 28.98
N ALA A 52 24.66 28.05 28.86
CA ALA A 52 25.54 28.37 27.75
C ALA A 52 25.07 27.77 26.41
N THR A 53 24.34 26.66 26.44
CA THR A 53 23.67 26.11 25.25
C THR A 53 22.45 26.97 24.88
N LEU A 54 21.61 27.35 25.85
CA LEU A 54 20.44 28.21 25.62
C LEU A 54 20.83 29.60 25.07
N ASP A 55 21.89 30.22 25.59
CA ASP A 55 22.39 31.52 25.12
C ASP A 55 22.90 31.50 23.67
N ARG A 56 23.26 30.32 23.15
CA ARG A 56 23.70 30.14 21.75
C ARG A 56 22.54 29.87 20.80
N ILE A 57 21.36 29.52 21.31
CA ILE A 57 20.16 29.25 20.51
C ILE A 57 19.43 30.56 20.21
N ARG A 58 19.52 31.01 18.96
CA ARG A 58 18.61 32.03 18.43
C ARG A 58 17.25 31.40 18.13
N ALA A 59 16.43 31.24 19.18
CA ALA A 59 15.09 30.70 19.06
C ALA A 59 14.27 31.46 17.99
N PRO A 60 13.73 30.79 16.96
CA PRO A 60 12.78 31.43 16.07
C PRO A 60 11.53 31.80 16.88
N ARG A 61 11.11 33.06 16.84
CA ARG A 61 9.81 33.45 17.40
C ARG A 61 8.70 32.96 16.49
N PHE A 62 8.28 31.72 16.70
CA PHE A 62 6.98 31.26 16.25
C PHE A 62 5.90 32.03 17.02
N PRO A 63 4.82 32.51 16.36
CA PRO A 63 3.70 33.09 17.07
C PRO A 63 3.02 32.04 17.94
N ASP A 64 2.53 32.42 19.12
CA ASP A 64 1.69 31.56 19.96
C ASP A 64 0.50 31.06 19.15
N ARG A 65 0.50 29.76 18.83
CA ARG A 65 -0.56 29.11 18.06
C ARG A 65 -0.99 27.82 18.75
N VAL A 66 -2.25 27.79 19.17
CA VAL A 66 -2.92 26.57 19.57
C VAL A 66 -3.30 25.80 18.31
N PHE A 67 -2.54 24.77 17.97
CA PHE A 67 -2.90 23.83 16.93
C PHE A 67 -3.86 22.79 17.50
N SER A 68 -5.14 22.89 17.14
CA SER A 68 -6.13 21.86 17.50
C SER A 68 -5.97 20.66 16.58
N VAL A 69 -5.22 19.64 17.02
CA VAL A 69 -5.10 18.35 16.32
C VAL A 69 -6.35 17.51 16.62
N LEU A 70 -7.49 18.01 16.15
CA LEU A 70 -8.81 17.34 16.19
C LEU A 70 -9.31 17.11 14.76
N VAL A 71 -8.42 16.60 13.90
CA VAL A 71 -8.73 16.15 12.55
C VAL A 71 -8.07 14.79 12.30
N CYS A 72 -8.92 13.76 12.22
CA CYS A 72 -8.74 12.45 11.59
C CYS A 72 -7.35 11.76 11.62
N ALA A 73 -7.29 10.69 12.42
CA ALA A 73 -6.65 9.42 12.07
C ALA A 73 -5.16 9.43 11.68
N ALA A 74 -4.31 9.77 12.64
CA ALA A 74 -3.02 9.13 12.82
C ALA A 74 -2.86 8.73 14.29
N GLU A 75 -2.56 7.46 14.56
CA GLU A 75 -1.79 7.13 15.76
C GLU A 75 -0.40 7.70 15.50
N GLY A 76 0.06 8.60 16.38
CA GLY A 76 1.23 9.40 16.09
C GLY A 76 1.77 10.10 17.31
N ASP A 77 3.08 10.28 17.26
CA ASP A 77 3.91 10.81 18.33
C ASP A 77 3.86 12.35 18.39
N GLY A 78 4.33 12.92 19.50
CA GLY A 78 4.26 14.37 19.74
C GLY A 78 5.37 15.16 19.04
N VAL A 79 6.61 14.77 19.27
CA VAL A 79 7.80 15.31 18.60
C VAL A 79 8.87 14.23 18.52
N ASP A 80 9.59 14.17 17.40
CA ASP A 80 10.60 13.15 17.11
C ASP A 80 11.91 13.79 16.61
N PRO A 81 12.88 14.08 17.49
CA PRO A 81 14.24 14.43 17.09
C PRO A 81 15.00 13.21 16.53
N ASP A 82 15.00 13.09 15.18
CA ASP A 82 15.77 12.09 14.43
C ASP A 82 17.09 12.68 13.88
N SER A 83 18.19 11.94 14.05
CA SER A 83 19.52 12.17 13.48
C SER A 83 20.06 13.60 13.68
N THR A 84 19.90 14.15 14.89
CA THR A 84 20.08 15.60 15.16
C THR A 84 20.93 15.92 16.40
N THR A 85 21.47 17.13 16.47
CA THR A 85 22.34 17.58 17.59
C THR A 85 21.80 18.89 18.17
N ASP A 86 21.91 19.05 19.49
CA ASP A 86 21.48 20.24 20.25
C ASP A 86 19.98 20.57 20.06
N ALA A 87 19.10 19.58 20.29
CA ALA A 87 17.65 19.69 20.13
C ALA A 87 16.90 19.73 21.48
N PRO A 88 16.78 20.91 22.14
CA PRO A 88 16.04 21.02 23.39
C PRO A 88 14.51 21.02 23.17
N VAL A 89 13.81 20.11 23.83
CA VAL A 89 12.35 20.07 23.93
C VAL A 89 11.95 20.68 25.28
N VAL A 90 11.88 22.00 25.31
CA VAL A 90 11.57 22.80 26.51
C VAL A 90 10.19 23.43 26.39
N ASP A 91 9.52 23.61 27.54
CA ASP A 91 8.27 24.37 27.66
C ASP A 91 7.08 23.91 26.78
N SER A 92 7.18 22.70 26.23
CA SER A 92 6.23 22.12 25.28
C SER A 92 5.30 21.14 25.98
N GLY A 93 4.02 21.12 25.57
CA GLY A 93 3.00 20.23 26.13
C GLY A 93 2.30 19.43 25.04
N PHE A 94 2.42 18.11 25.10
CA PHE A 94 1.86 17.18 24.12
C PHE A 94 0.63 16.45 24.68
N ASN A 95 -0.37 16.24 23.82
CA ASN A 95 -1.56 15.43 24.10
C ASN A 95 -1.82 14.45 22.95
N THR A 96 -1.09 13.35 22.92
CA THR A 96 -0.99 12.41 21.78
C THR A 96 -1.57 11.04 22.10
N HIS A 97 -2.08 10.38 21.06
CA HIS A 97 -2.50 8.98 21.19
C HIS A 97 -1.30 8.08 21.49
N ASP A 98 -0.14 8.36 20.88
CA ASP A 98 1.09 7.60 21.06
C ASP A 98 2.16 8.38 21.85
N ASP A 99 3.45 8.08 21.66
CA ASP A 99 4.52 8.56 22.51
C ASP A 99 4.75 10.07 22.36
N ARG A 100 4.99 10.76 23.48
CA ARG A 100 4.91 12.23 23.51
C ARG A 100 6.18 12.93 23.03
N VAL A 101 7.33 12.34 23.33
CA VAL A 101 8.64 12.72 22.80
C VAL A 101 9.32 11.41 22.43
N VAL A 102 9.61 11.19 21.15
CA VAL A 102 10.36 10.03 20.66
C VAL A 102 11.75 10.52 20.25
N ILE A 103 12.78 9.71 20.39
CA ILE A 103 14.15 10.09 20.05
C ILE A 103 14.74 8.97 19.19
N GLU A 104 15.14 9.31 17.96
CA GLU A 104 15.54 8.38 16.91
C GLU A 104 16.86 8.80 16.23
N SER A 105 17.40 7.92 15.40
CA SER A 105 18.62 8.14 14.58
C SER A 105 18.57 7.27 13.31
N GLY A 106 17.41 7.25 12.65
CA GLY A 106 17.12 6.44 11.47
C GLY A 106 17.03 4.92 11.70
N ARG A 107 16.18 4.24 10.93
CA ARG A 107 15.97 2.80 11.02
C ARG A 107 16.89 2.00 10.10
N ASP A 108 17.36 0.85 10.60
CA ASP A 108 18.08 -0.19 9.86
C ASP A 108 19.20 0.30 8.93
N ALA A 109 19.14 -0.08 7.64
CA ALA A 109 20.18 0.21 6.67
C ALA A 109 20.26 1.70 6.37
N ASP A 110 19.15 2.45 6.45
CA ASP A 110 19.14 3.89 6.24
C ASP A 110 19.75 4.65 7.42
N GLY A 111 19.41 4.30 8.66
CA GLY A 111 20.09 4.87 9.83
C GLY A 111 21.59 4.57 9.85
N ARG A 112 22.00 3.33 9.51
CA ARG A 112 23.43 2.98 9.36
C ARG A 112 24.13 3.69 8.18
N ARG A 113 23.39 3.98 7.10
CA ARG A 113 23.90 4.70 5.91
C ARG A 113 24.06 6.19 6.17
N VAL A 114 23.16 6.80 6.93
CA VAL A 114 23.26 8.20 7.37
C VAL A 114 24.35 8.32 8.42
N GLY A 115 24.38 7.43 9.42
CA GLY A 115 25.46 7.34 10.40
C GLY A 115 25.59 8.56 11.33
N ILE A 116 24.54 9.38 11.41
CA ILE A 116 24.47 10.56 12.28
C ILE A 116 23.71 10.16 13.54
N PRO A 117 24.31 10.22 14.74
CA PRO A 117 23.61 9.96 15.97
C PRO A 117 22.72 11.15 16.36
N THR A 118 21.66 10.88 17.12
CA THR A 118 21.00 11.94 17.88
C THR A 118 21.71 12.17 19.20
N THR A 119 22.09 13.42 19.49
CA THR A 119 22.84 13.78 20.70
C THR A 119 22.47 15.15 21.27
N HIS A 120 22.73 15.34 22.56
CA HIS A 120 22.42 16.56 23.32
C HIS A 120 20.93 16.96 23.27
N VAL A 121 20.01 16.00 23.43
CA VAL A 121 18.57 16.28 23.56
C VAL A 121 18.25 16.58 25.01
N ALA A 122 17.76 17.78 25.30
CA ALA A 122 17.32 18.18 26.63
C ALA A 122 15.80 18.31 26.67
N VAL A 123 15.11 17.37 27.32
CA VAL A 123 13.65 17.38 27.51
C VAL A 123 13.31 17.93 28.89
N GLU A 124 12.57 19.04 28.93
CA GLU A 124 12.19 19.69 30.18
C GLU A 124 10.75 20.24 30.16
N ARG A 125 10.09 20.09 31.32
CA ARG A 125 8.89 20.80 31.81
C ARG A 125 7.52 20.19 31.48
N ARG A 126 6.49 20.94 31.88
CA ARG A 126 5.32 20.44 32.62
C ARG A 126 4.15 20.01 31.73
N GLY A 127 3.52 18.90 32.10
CA GLY A 127 2.14 18.61 31.70
C GLY A 127 2.04 17.82 30.39
N LEU A 128 2.89 16.81 30.25
CA LEU A 128 2.73 15.73 29.28
C LEU A 128 1.46 14.93 29.62
N SER A 129 0.51 14.81 28.69
CA SER A 129 -0.70 13.98 28.86
C SER A 129 -0.88 13.04 27.67
N GLY A 130 -1.19 11.76 27.87
CA GLY A 130 -1.25 10.82 26.75
C GLY A 130 -1.55 9.39 27.19
N ARG A 131 -1.83 8.51 26.22
CA ARG A 131 -2.18 7.10 26.48
C ARG A 131 -0.95 6.23 26.72
N TRP A 132 0.12 6.45 25.95
CA TRP A 132 1.38 5.70 26.00
C TRP A 132 2.51 6.53 26.65
N SER A 133 3.76 6.43 26.23
CA SER A 133 4.93 6.90 26.99
C SER A 133 5.08 8.42 27.03
N GLY A 134 5.81 8.91 28.04
CA GLY A 134 6.14 10.34 28.19
C GLY A 134 7.34 10.75 27.32
N ILE A 135 8.41 9.96 27.39
CA ILE A 135 9.63 10.11 26.59
C ILE A 135 10.07 8.69 26.22
N THR A 136 10.26 8.44 24.93
CA THR A 136 10.67 7.16 24.36
C THR A 136 11.99 7.33 23.62
N VAL A 137 12.82 6.29 23.67
CA VAL A 137 14.03 6.18 22.85
C VAL A 137 13.90 4.89 22.04
N GLY A 138 13.77 5.01 20.72
CA GLY A 138 13.88 3.89 19.79
C GLY A 138 12.69 3.56 18.91
N SER A 139 12.86 2.41 18.22
CA SER A 139 12.28 1.96 16.93
C SER A 139 13.21 2.19 15.71
N GLY A 140 14.16 3.11 15.81
CA GLY A 140 15.04 3.56 14.74
C GLY A 140 16.36 4.14 15.27
N MET A 141 17.09 3.34 16.05
CA MET A 141 18.32 3.77 16.74
C MET A 141 19.62 3.51 15.95
N SER A 142 19.57 3.40 14.62
CA SER A 142 20.67 2.78 13.85
C SER A 142 21.86 3.71 13.54
N GLY A 143 21.71 5.03 13.67
CA GLY A 143 22.78 6.03 13.65
C GLY A 143 23.42 6.26 15.03
N GLY A 144 22.72 5.90 16.11
CA GLY A 144 23.16 6.00 17.51
C GLY A 144 22.43 7.09 18.29
N ILE A 145 22.28 6.90 19.60
CA ILE A 145 21.63 7.88 20.49
C ILE A 145 22.51 8.07 21.73
N LEU A 146 22.84 9.33 22.04
CA LEU A 146 23.82 9.73 23.04
C LEU A 146 23.31 10.96 23.82
N ASP A 147 23.82 11.17 25.02
CA ASP A 147 23.66 12.42 25.80
C ASP A 147 22.23 13.00 25.83
N ILE A 148 21.27 12.15 26.21
CA ILE A 148 19.86 12.50 26.39
C ILE A 148 19.59 12.85 27.86
N PHE A 149 19.09 14.06 28.11
CA PHE A 149 18.79 14.56 29.45
C PHE A 149 17.29 14.87 29.57
N ALA A 150 16.62 14.24 30.53
CA ALA A 150 15.19 14.46 30.78
C ALA A 150 14.95 14.90 32.22
N ARG A 151 14.19 15.98 32.42
CA ARG A 151 13.62 16.35 33.72
C ARG A 151 12.13 16.65 33.62
N ASP A 152 11.32 15.72 34.10
CA ASP A 152 9.87 15.87 34.22
C ASP A 152 9.46 16.24 35.66
N ARG A 153 8.34 16.93 35.81
CA ARG A 153 7.67 17.18 37.08
C ARG A 153 6.21 16.70 37.14
N LEU A 154 5.56 16.32 36.03
CA LEU A 154 4.24 15.68 35.98
C LEU A 154 3.94 15.05 34.60
N VAL A 155 4.02 13.72 34.52
CA VAL A 155 3.33 12.90 33.51
C VAL A 155 1.87 12.72 33.97
N ASN A 156 0.91 12.94 33.07
CA ASN A 156 -0.53 12.75 33.31
C ASN A 156 -1.05 13.49 34.55
N ALA A 157 -0.85 14.81 34.57
CA ALA A 157 -1.30 15.69 35.65
C ALA A 157 -2.83 15.57 35.92
N PRO A 158 -3.30 15.71 37.18
CA PRO A 158 -4.72 15.49 37.53
C PRO A 158 -5.72 16.40 36.81
N ASP A 159 -5.27 17.57 36.37
CA ASP A 159 -6.02 18.56 35.59
C ASP A 159 -6.00 18.30 34.07
N ARG A 160 -5.13 17.39 33.59
CA ARG A 160 -5.06 16.91 32.21
C ARG A 160 -5.08 15.36 32.12
N PRO A 161 -6.14 14.70 32.60
CA PRO A 161 -6.28 13.26 32.41
C PRO A 161 -6.46 12.96 30.92
N GLY A 162 -5.59 12.12 30.35
CA GLY A 162 -5.68 11.70 28.95
C GLY A 162 -7.03 11.03 28.66
N ARG A 163 -7.94 11.74 27.99
CA ARG A 163 -9.29 11.25 27.68
C ARG A 163 -9.27 10.36 26.44
N TYR A 164 -9.02 9.07 26.65
CA TYR A 164 -9.23 8.03 25.64
C TYR A 164 -10.39 7.14 26.10
N PRO A 165 -11.43 6.91 25.27
CA PRO A 165 -12.55 6.05 25.64
C PRO A 165 -12.06 4.62 25.81
N SER A 166 -12.24 4.05 27.01
CA SER A 166 -11.92 2.67 27.31
C SER A 166 -12.96 1.71 26.75
N SER A 167 -12.53 0.74 25.95
CA SER A 167 -13.31 -0.46 25.67
C SER A 167 -13.27 -1.41 26.89
N THR A 168 -14.20 -1.15 27.81
CA THR A 168 -14.68 -2.07 28.88
C THR A 168 -13.81 -2.13 30.16
N PRO A 169 -14.42 -2.14 31.38
CA PRO A 169 -13.69 -1.91 32.63
C PRO A 169 -13.35 -3.19 33.41
N CYS A 170 -12.27 -3.14 34.21
CA CYS A 170 -12.11 -3.99 35.40
C CYS A 170 -11.67 -3.14 36.60
N ALA A 171 -12.18 -3.49 37.78
CA ALA A 171 -12.07 -2.71 39.01
C ALA A 171 -10.66 -2.74 39.62
N ALA A 172 -10.32 -1.70 40.38
CA ALA A 172 -9.07 -1.64 41.13
C ALA A 172 -9.19 -2.36 42.49
N THR A 173 -8.20 -3.18 42.84
CA THR A 173 -7.80 -3.45 44.24
C THR A 173 -6.38 -4.05 44.36
N THR A 174 -5.38 -3.17 44.58
CA THR A 174 -4.14 -3.45 45.37
C THR A 174 -3.09 -4.45 44.78
N PRO A 175 -1.82 -4.52 45.28
CA PRO A 175 -0.66 -4.41 44.39
C PRO A 175 0.28 -5.64 44.37
N CYS A 176 0.90 -5.90 43.21
CA CYS A 176 1.86 -7.00 43.07
C CYS A 176 3.33 -6.55 43.28
N ARG A 177 3.96 -7.08 44.34
CA ARG A 177 5.41 -7.29 44.42
C ARG A 177 5.69 -8.80 44.32
N GLY A 178 6.70 -9.19 43.53
CA GLY A 178 7.45 -10.45 43.71
C GLY A 178 6.80 -11.78 43.24
N THR A 179 7.41 -12.38 42.20
CA THR A 179 7.74 -13.82 41.98
C THR A 179 7.18 -14.93 42.89
N PRO A 180 7.05 -16.20 42.42
CA PRO A 180 6.71 -16.72 41.08
C PRO A 180 5.54 -17.78 41.12
N ALA A 181 5.23 -18.44 40.00
CA ALA A 181 4.08 -19.36 39.81
C ALA A 181 4.13 -20.66 40.67
N PRO A 182 3.00 -21.39 40.93
CA PRO A 182 2.40 -22.29 39.91
C PRO A 182 0.87 -22.63 39.97
N THR A 183 0.40 -23.33 38.92
CA THR A 183 -0.68 -24.38 38.85
C THR A 183 -2.20 -24.11 38.94
N SER A 184 -2.89 -24.68 37.93
CA SER A 184 -4.13 -25.53 37.94
C SER A 184 -5.58 -24.97 37.94
N THR A 185 -6.28 -25.30 36.82
CA THR A 185 -7.63 -25.93 36.66
C THR A 185 -8.97 -25.19 36.92
N ARG A 186 -9.83 -25.21 35.86
CA ARG A 186 -11.33 -25.42 35.81
C ARG A 186 -12.26 -24.45 36.60
N SER A 187 -13.56 -24.30 36.32
CA SER A 187 -14.47 -24.57 35.16
C SER A 187 -15.81 -23.79 35.35
N GLU A 188 -16.66 -23.72 34.30
CA GLU A 188 -18.14 -23.52 34.33
C GLU A 188 -18.74 -22.17 34.86
N SER A 189 -19.54 -21.45 34.05
CA SER A 189 -21.04 -21.42 33.99
C SER A 189 -21.69 -20.53 35.09
N SER A 190 -22.85 -19.86 34.96
CA SER A 190 -23.97 -19.89 34.00
C SER A 190 -24.93 -18.66 34.17
N ASP A 191 -25.86 -18.49 33.22
CA ASP A 191 -27.27 -18.05 33.39
C ASP A 191 -27.73 -16.59 33.68
N LYS A 192 -28.83 -16.23 32.95
CA LYS A 192 -29.96 -15.31 33.28
C LYS A 192 -29.70 -13.78 33.27
N GLN A 193 -30.68 -12.89 33.00
CA GLN A 193 -32.13 -13.05 32.75
C GLN A 193 -32.70 -11.94 31.83
N SER A 194 -33.94 -12.14 31.37
CA SER A 194 -34.74 -11.23 30.51
C SER A 194 -35.62 -10.23 31.29
N GLU A 195 -35.96 -9.09 30.69
CA GLU A 195 -37.26 -8.43 30.97
C GLU A 195 -37.79 -7.61 29.77
N GLU A 196 -39.07 -7.24 29.82
CA GLU A 196 -39.95 -6.94 28.68
C GLU A 196 -40.71 -5.62 28.85
N LYS A 197 -40.97 -4.87 27.75
CA LYS A 197 -42.22 -4.09 27.51
C LYS A 197 -42.21 -3.41 26.14
N GLY A 198 -43.41 -3.22 25.55
CA GLY A 198 -43.57 -2.59 24.22
C GLY A 198 -44.79 -1.65 24.11
N ARG A 199 -45.41 -1.66 22.92
CA ARG A 199 -46.68 -1.02 22.45
C ARG A 199 -46.64 0.32 21.65
N THR A 200 -46.78 0.15 20.32
CA THR A 200 -47.83 0.70 19.39
C THR A 200 -47.94 2.19 18.98
N HIS A 201 -47.74 2.40 17.67
CA HIS A 201 -48.55 3.14 16.65
C HIS A 201 -49.19 4.52 16.91
N MET A 202 -48.95 5.49 16.00
CA MET A 202 -49.91 5.84 14.92
C MET A 202 -49.36 6.76 13.78
N SER A 203 -49.81 6.46 12.56
CA SER A 203 -50.22 7.28 11.37
C SER A 203 -49.64 8.67 10.99
N SER A 204 -49.46 8.86 9.67
CA SER A 204 -49.24 10.12 8.89
C SER A 204 -50.59 10.83 8.54
N PRO A 205 -50.76 11.86 7.65
CA PRO A 205 -49.93 12.35 6.51
C PRO A 205 -49.91 13.88 6.18
N SER A 206 -49.22 14.26 5.07
CA SER A 206 -49.39 15.49 4.22
C SER A 206 -49.08 16.87 4.86
N GLU A 207 -48.81 17.98 4.16
CA GLU A 207 -49.08 18.38 2.75
C GLU A 207 -48.04 19.40 2.18
N THR A 208 -48.40 20.17 1.14
CA THR A 208 -47.50 20.87 0.18
C THR A 208 -47.31 22.39 0.39
N SER A 209 -46.24 22.99 -0.15
CA SER A 209 -46.33 24.18 -1.06
C SER A 209 -44.98 24.83 -1.48
N ARG A 210 -45.01 25.44 -2.67
CA ARG A 210 -44.16 26.49 -3.30
C ARG A 210 -45.16 27.46 -4.00
N PRO A 211 -44.82 28.60 -4.65
CA PRO A 211 -43.51 29.22 -4.96
C PRO A 211 -43.44 30.76 -4.71
N ALA A 212 -42.33 31.41 -5.08
CA ALA A 212 -42.33 32.78 -5.64
C ALA A 212 -41.06 33.07 -6.47
N ARG A 213 -41.15 33.97 -7.46
CA ARG A 213 -40.06 34.43 -8.36
C ARG A 213 -39.73 35.91 -8.09
N ARG A 214 -38.50 36.35 -8.41
CA ARG A 214 -38.24 37.44 -9.40
C ARG A 214 -36.74 37.67 -9.66
N SER A 215 -36.45 38.22 -10.83
CA SER A 215 -35.11 38.47 -11.39
C SER A 215 -34.89 39.98 -11.58
N VAL A 216 -33.63 40.45 -11.53
CA VAL A 216 -33.15 41.69 -12.18
C VAL A 216 -31.73 41.44 -12.74
N VAL A 217 -31.35 42.15 -13.80
CA VAL A 217 -30.23 41.86 -14.73
C VAL A 217 -29.54 43.17 -15.18
N LEU A 218 -28.24 43.09 -15.56
CA LEU A 218 -27.37 44.16 -16.13
C LEU A 218 -27.07 45.37 -15.18
N GLY A 219 -25.96 46.11 -15.25
CA GLY A 219 -24.71 46.11 -16.05
C GLY A 219 -23.73 47.16 -15.45
N ALA A 220 -22.54 47.50 -15.97
CA ALA A 220 -21.79 47.04 -17.15
C ALA A 220 -20.25 47.16 -16.91
N ALA A 221 -19.46 47.85 -17.77
CA ALA A 221 -17.98 47.93 -17.74
C ALA A 221 -17.40 49.35 -17.89
N GLY A 222 -16.10 49.51 -17.56
CA GLY A 222 -15.24 50.64 -17.95
C GLY A 222 -14.24 51.09 -16.87
N ALA A 223 -13.00 51.50 -17.11
CA ALA A 223 -11.90 51.12 -18.02
C ALA A 223 -10.82 52.22 -17.91
N LEU A 224 -9.54 51.83 -17.92
CA LEU A 224 -8.34 52.63 -18.23
C LEU A 224 -7.87 53.74 -17.26
N GLY A 225 -6.55 53.74 -17.03
CA GLY A 225 -5.80 54.74 -16.27
C GLY A 225 -4.31 54.37 -16.21
N ALA A 226 -3.61 54.48 -17.34
CA ALA A 226 -2.16 54.24 -17.42
C ALA A 226 -1.37 55.55 -17.34
N LEU A 227 -0.27 55.56 -16.59
CA LEU A 227 0.66 56.69 -16.45
C LEU A 227 2.08 56.24 -16.76
N SER A 228 2.85 57.08 -17.45
CA SER A 228 4.09 56.70 -18.12
C SER A 228 5.32 57.50 -17.68
N LEU A 229 6.37 56.77 -17.27
CA LEU A 229 7.82 57.06 -17.41
C LEU A 229 8.37 58.31 -16.66
N PRO A 230 9.67 58.29 -16.23
CA PRO A 230 10.81 58.43 -17.14
C PRO A 230 11.95 57.42 -16.96
N SER A 231 12.83 57.35 -17.96
CA SER A 231 14.05 56.53 -18.02
C SER A 231 15.14 56.97 -17.03
N ALA A 232 16.01 56.03 -16.64
CA ALA A 232 17.35 56.30 -16.12
C ALA A 232 18.39 55.44 -16.88
N ALA A 233 19.61 55.97 -17.01
CA ALA A 233 20.58 55.53 -18.02
C ALA A 233 21.50 54.36 -17.58
N ALA A 234 22.26 53.84 -18.55
CA ALA A 234 23.15 52.71 -18.41
C ALA A 234 24.39 52.98 -17.54
N ILE A 235 24.87 51.92 -16.87
CA ILE A 235 26.28 51.75 -16.50
C ILE A 235 26.72 50.40 -17.07
N ALA A 236 27.59 50.43 -18.08
CA ALA A 236 28.18 49.23 -18.66
C ALA A 236 29.45 48.86 -17.89
N ALA A 237 29.45 47.71 -17.22
CA ALA A 237 30.66 47.08 -16.71
C ALA A 237 31.11 45.99 -17.69
N SER A 238 32.33 46.11 -18.22
CA SER A 238 32.89 45.22 -19.23
C SER A 238 33.28 43.86 -18.64
N VAL A 239 32.43 42.84 -18.84
CA VAL A 239 32.81 41.44 -18.68
C VAL A 239 33.11 40.84 -20.05
N THR A 240 34.37 40.52 -20.31
CA THR A 240 34.79 39.84 -21.54
C THR A 240 34.19 38.43 -21.61
N PRO A 241 33.47 38.05 -22.69
CA PRO A 241 32.97 36.69 -22.84
C PRO A 241 34.14 35.72 -23.02
N ARG A 242 34.31 34.80 -22.06
CA ARG A 242 35.30 33.72 -22.18
C ARG A 242 34.76 32.70 -23.18
N THR A 243 35.35 32.63 -24.37
CA THR A 243 34.93 31.69 -25.42
C THR A 243 35.04 30.25 -24.90
N PRO A 244 33.98 29.43 -24.93
CA PRO A 244 34.09 28.03 -24.57
C PRO A 244 34.91 27.27 -25.62
N PRO A 245 35.68 26.23 -25.24
CA PRO A 245 36.44 25.44 -26.19
C PRO A 245 35.49 24.72 -27.16
N PRO A 246 35.83 24.61 -28.46
CA PRO A 246 35.00 23.91 -29.42
C PRO A 246 35.07 22.40 -29.18
N GLY A 247 33.94 21.78 -28.84
CA GLY A 247 33.84 20.31 -28.76
C GLY A 247 33.14 19.72 -27.54
N ALA A 248 32.01 20.27 -27.11
CA ALA A 248 31.05 19.55 -26.27
C ALA A 248 29.63 20.15 -26.39
N VAL A 249 29.01 20.03 -27.56
CA VAL A 249 27.53 20.11 -27.61
C VAL A 249 27.01 18.80 -27.01
N ALA A 250 26.99 18.76 -25.68
CA ALA A 250 26.23 17.75 -24.95
C ALA A 250 24.75 18.00 -25.30
N GLY A 251 24.27 17.30 -26.33
CA GLY A 251 22.88 17.35 -26.72
C GLY A 251 22.05 17.04 -25.49
N ALA A 252 21.23 18.01 -25.05
CA ALA A 252 20.29 17.80 -23.97
C ALA A 252 19.38 16.66 -24.39
N ARG A 253 19.67 15.45 -23.88
CA ARG A 253 18.90 14.25 -24.17
C ARG A 253 17.48 14.55 -23.68
N ALA A 254 16.56 14.71 -24.63
CA ALA A 254 15.18 15.03 -24.30
C ALA A 254 14.70 14.07 -23.21
N ALA A 255 14.12 14.62 -22.14
CA ALA A 255 13.69 13.82 -21.01
C ALA A 255 12.76 12.71 -21.52
N ALA A 256 13.02 11.46 -21.11
CA ALA A 256 12.21 10.34 -21.54
C ALA A 256 10.74 10.58 -21.15
N THR A 257 9.82 10.34 -22.09
CA THR A 257 8.40 10.60 -21.88
C THR A 257 7.87 9.84 -20.66
N ASP A 258 7.28 10.56 -19.71
CA ASP A 258 6.49 9.95 -18.63
C ASP A 258 5.18 9.43 -19.20
N TRP A 259 5.20 8.18 -19.70
CA TRP A 259 4.06 7.56 -20.34
C TRP A 259 2.86 7.39 -19.41
N SER A 260 3.07 7.22 -18.11
CA SER A 260 1.98 7.18 -17.14
C SER A 260 1.24 8.51 -17.08
N LYS A 261 2.00 9.61 -16.94
CA LYS A 261 1.45 10.97 -16.95
C LYS A 261 0.76 11.27 -18.29
N ALA A 262 1.42 10.94 -19.40
CA ALA A 262 0.90 11.21 -20.74
C ALA A 262 -0.42 10.46 -21.02
N VAL A 263 -0.55 9.21 -20.58
CA VAL A 263 -1.82 8.45 -20.65
C VAL A 263 -2.90 9.10 -19.79
N VAL A 264 -2.61 9.46 -18.54
CA VAL A 264 -3.59 10.12 -17.66
C VAL A 264 -4.05 11.46 -18.24
N ASP A 265 -3.13 12.34 -18.64
CA ASP A 265 -3.45 13.63 -19.26
C ASP A 265 -4.32 13.44 -20.51
N SER A 266 -3.96 12.49 -21.38
CA SER A 266 -4.69 12.19 -22.62
C SER A 266 -6.06 11.57 -22.38
N THR A 267 -6.26 10.88 -21.26
CA THR A 267 -7.58 10.37 -20.86
C THR A 267 -8.43 11.47 -20.24
N LEU A 268 -7.84 12.39 -19.47
CA LEU A 268 -8.55 13.55 -18.91
C LEU A 268 -8.97 14.54 -20.02
N GLU A 269 -8.18 14.74 -21.07
CA GLU A 269 -8.57 15.56 -22.22
C GLU A 269 -9.77 14.96 -22.98
N ARG A 270 -9.81 13.63 -23.12
CA ARG A 270 -10.93 12.91 -23.76
C ARG A 270 -12.17 12.80 -22.87
N HIS A 271 -12.01 12.89 -21.56
CA HIS A 271 -13.06 12.78 -20.56
C HIS A 271 -12.94 13.91 -19.51
N PRO A 272 -13.17 15.19 -19.89
CA PRO A 272 -12.84 16.34 -19.05
C PRO A 272 -13.53 16.36 -17.69
N THR A 273 -14.70 15.72 -17.58
CA THR A 273 -15.45 15.60 -16.33
C THR A 273 -15.51 14.14 -15.85
N PRO A 274 -15.56 13.91 -14.53
CA PRO A 274 -15.78 12.56 -13.99
C PRO A 274 -17.12 11.92 -14.39
N ALA A 275 -18.03 12.65 -15.03
CA ALA A 275 -19.26 12.11 -15.61
C ALA A 275 -19.01 11.33 -16.90
N ASP A 276 -18.01 11.74 -17.68
CA ASP A 276 -17.71 11.22 -19.02
C ASP A 276 -17.15 9.78 -18.99
N LEU A 277 -16.71 9.30 -17.82
CA LEU A 277 -16.32 7.89 -17.58
C LEU A 277 -17.50 6.93 -17.38
N GLY A 278 -18.75 7.39 -17.57
CA GLY A 278 -19.93 6.52 -17.53
C GLY A 278 -20.31 6.07 -16.11
N GLY A 279 -20.79 4.83 -15.98
CA GLY A 279 -21.32 4.27 -14.73
C GLY A 279 -20.26 3.69 -13.77
N TRP A 280 -20.72 3.04 -12.70
CA TRP A 280 -19.88 2.24 -11.82
C TRP A 280 -19.50 0.94 -12.55
N GLY A 281 -18.26 0.86 -13.05
CA GLY A 281 -17.73 -0.28 -13.79
C GLY A 281 -16.31 -0.62 -13.37
N TYR A 282 -15.97 -1.92 -13.45
CA TYR A 282 -14.68 -2.44 -12.96
C TYR A 282 -13.48 -1.91 -13.73
N THR A 283 -13.65 -1.70 -15.04
CA THR A 283 -12.63 -1.18 -15.95
C THR A 283 -12.31 0.28 -15.63
N THR A 284 -13.33 1.09 -15.39
CA THR A 284 -13.20 2.46 -14.88
C THR A 284 -12.50 2.49 -13.53
N GLY A 285 -12.88 1.60 -12.60
CA GLY A 285 -12.24 1.49 -11.29
C GLY A 285 -10.76 1.09 -11.36
N LEU A 286 -10.42 0.19 -12.26
CA LEU A 286 -9.03 -0.20 -12.57
C LEU A 286 -8.23 0.97 -13.15
N TYR A 287 -8.76 1.67 -14.15
CA TYR A 287 -8.11 2.85 -14.72
C TYR A 287 -7.88 3.92 -13.65
N LEU A 288 -8.88 4.22 -12.83
CA LEU A 288 -8.77 5.20 -11.74
C LEU A 288 -7.81 4.75 -10.63
N TYR A 289 -7.64 3.44 -10.40
CA TYR A 289 -6.58 2.93 -9.53
C TYR A 289 -5.19 3.12 -10.15
N GLY A 290 -5.05 2.92 -11.47
CA GLY A 290 -3.85 3.31 -12.22
C GLY A 290 -3.53 4.80 -12.07
N GLN A 291 -4.50 5.68 -12.33
CA GLN A 291 -4.39 7.13 -12.15
C GLN A 291 -4.05 7.51 -10.70
N TYR A 292 -4.58 6.78 -9.70
CA TYR A 292 -4.20 6.95 -8.30
C TYR A 292 -2.72 6.65 -8.05
N LEU A 293 -2.16 5.59 -8.65
CA LEU A 293 -0.72 5.30 -8.52
C LEU A 293 0.14 6.44 -9.09
N VAL A 294 -0.24 7.00 -10.25
CA VAL A 294 0.42 8.17 -10.84
C VAL A 294 0.29 9.40 -9.93
N HIS A 295 -0.89 9.63 -9.35
CA HIS A 295 -1.10 10.67 -8.34
C HIS A 295 -0.15 10.50 -7.15
N LYS A 296 0.01 9.29 -6.59
CA LYS A 296 0.91 9.04 -5.45
C LYS A 296 2.38 9.28 -5.77
N ARG A 297 2.81 9.08 -7.02
CA ARG A 297 4.18 9.41 -7.45
C ARG A 297 4.38 10.91 -7.69
N LEU A 298 3.43 11.58 -8.34
CA LEU A 298 3.59 12.97 -8.78
C LEU A 298 3.08 14.03 -7.78
N GLY A 299 2.30 13.64 -6.77
CA GLY A 299 1.59 14.57 -5.88
C GLY A 299 0.51 15.42 -6.57
N ASN A 300 0.20 15.16 -7.85
CA ASN A 300 -0.71 15.99 -8.63
C ASN A 300 -2.15 15.87 -8.12
N ARG A 301 -2.60 16.85 -7.33
CA ARG A 301 -3.90 16.85 -6.67
C ARG A 301 -5.08 16.77 -7.65
N ALA A 302 -4.98 17.33 -8.85
CA ALA A 302 -6.04 17.28 -9.86
C ALA A 302 -6.41 15.84 -10.26
N TYR A 303 -5.43 14.93 -10.31
CA TYR A 303 -5.68 13.51 -10.59
C TYR A 303 -6.49 12.83 -9.47
N LEU A 304 -6.26 13.19 -8.21
CA LEU A 304 -7.03 12.69 -7.07
C LEU A 304 -8.43 13.29 -7.02
N ASP A 305 -8.55 14.61 -7.22
CA ASP A 305 -9.84 15.30 -7.19
C ASP A 305 -10.79 14.79 -8.28
N TYR A 306 -10.26 14.39 -9.44
CA TYR A 306 -11.03 13.71 -10.48
C TYR A 306 -11.56 12.34 -10.03
N ILE A 307 -10.75 11.52 -9.33
CA ILE A 307 -11.17 10.22 -8.77
C ILE A 307 -12.23 10.43 -7.66
N VAL A 308 -12.03 11.41 -6.79
CA VAL A 308 -12.99 11.84 -5.76
C VAL A 308 -14.31 12.28 -6.40
N GLY A 309 -14.25 13.09 -7.46
CA GLY A 309 -15.40 13.53 -8.24
C GLY A 309 -16.16 12.36 -8.87
N TRP A 310 -15.46 11.36 -9.40
CA TRP A 310 -16.08 10.13 -9.92
C TRP A 310 -16.78 9.34 -8.82
N ALA A 311 -16.09 9.08 -7.70
CA ALA A 311 -16.64 8.28 -6.59
C ALA A 311 -17.86 8.94 -5.94
N ASN A 312 -17.87 10.28 -5.83
CA ASN A 312 -18.99 11.05 -5.27
C ASN A 312 -20.28 11.02 -6.11
N ARG A 313 -20.21 10.56 -7.37
CA ARG A 313 -21.43 10.29 -8.18
C ARG A 313 -22.18 9.05 -7.69
N PHE A 314 -21.52 8.15 -6.96
CA PHE A 314 -22.06 6.87 -6.50
C PHE A 314 -22.17 6.77 -4.98
N VAL A 315 -21.24 7.39 -4.24
CA VAL A 315 -21.23 7.46 -2.77
C VAL A 315 -21.82 8.79 -2.30
N LYS A 316 -22.99 8.74 -1.68
CA LYS A 316 -23.71 9.89 -1.14
C LYS A 316 -23.08 10.38 0.17
N SER A 317 -23.49 11.57 0.62
CA SER A 317 -23.01 12.21 1.86
C SER A 317 -23.30 11.41 3.15
N ASP A 318 -24.34 10.57 3.16
CA ASP A 318 -24.64 9.68 4.29
C ASP A 318 -23.71 8.44 4.35
N GLY A 319 -22.96 8.17 3.27
CA GLY A 319 -22.15 6.96 3.07
C GLY A 319 -22.87 5.84 2.34
N SER A 320 -24.13 6.03 1.92
CA SER A 320 -24.83 5.06 1.08
C SER A 320 -24.24 5.08 -0.34
N ILE A 321 -23.99 3.89 -0.89
CA ILE A 321 -23.53 3.71 -2.27
C ILE A 321 -24.64 3.09 -3.11
N SER A 322 -24.88 3.69 -4.29
CA SER A 322 -25.95 3.29 -5.23
C SER A 322 -25.70 1.94 -5.92
N ASN A 323 -24.44 1.52 -6.02
CA ASN A 323 -24.07 0.24 -6.63
C ASN A 323 -24.50 -0.98 -5.78
N SER A 324 -24.85 -2.07 -6.45
CA SER A 324 -25.10 -3.39 -5.87
C SER A 324 -23.92 -4.35 -6.14
N PHE A 325 -23.58 -5.15 -5.13
CA PHE A 325 -22.43 -6.07 -5.15
C PHE A 325 -22.89 -7.51 -5.44
N GLY A 326 -23.64 -7.66 -6.54
CA GLY A 326 -24.22 -8.93 -7.01
C GLY A 326 -23.33 -9.72 -7.98
N ASN A 327 -22.19 -9.16 -8.39
CA ASN A 327 -21.15 -9.87 -9.12
C ASN A 327 -19.78 -9.38 -8.66
N LEU A 328 -18.72 -10.15 -8.91
CA LEU A 328 -17.39 -9.79 -8.44
C LEU A 328 -16.87 -8.53 -9.16
N ASP A 329 -17.14 -8.37 -10.46
CA ASP A 329 -16.77 -7.18 -11.25
C ASP A 329 -17.22 -5.88 -10.59
N SER A 330 -18.46 -5.82 -10.09
CA SER A 330 -19.00 -4.63 -9.43
C SER A 330 -18.34 -4.33 -8.08
N MET A 331 -17.50 -5.23 -7.55
CA MET A 331 -16.68 -4.99 -6.36
C MET A 331 -15.35 -4.29 -6.67
N ARG A 332 -14.80 -4.40 -7.90
CA ARG A 332 -13.41 -3.97 -8.21
C ARG A 332 -13.16 -2.50 -7.91
N SER A 333 -14.08 -1.63 -8.32
CA SER A 333 -13.99 -0.19 -8.10
C SER A 333 -14.14 0.18 -6.62
N GLY A 334 -14.63 -0.74 -5.79
CA GLY A 334 -14.67 -0.63 -4.34
C GLY A 334 -13.28 -0.55 -3.69
N GLN A 335 -12.21 -1.02 -4.35
CA GLN A 335 -10.82 -0.83 -3.88
C GLN A 335 -10.45 0.67 -3.74
N LEU A 336 -11.11 1.57 -4.48
CA LEU A 336 -10.90 3.00 -4.32
C LEU A 336 -11.44 3.52 -2.99
N LEU A 337 -12.39 2.85 -2.34
CA LEU A 337 -13.07 3.37 -1.16
C LEU A 337 -12.15 3.46 0.08
N PRO A 338 -11.35 2.43 0.45
CA PRO A 338 -10.35 2.57 1.50
C PRO A 338 -9.27 3.62 1.17
N LEU A 339 -8.85 3.70 -0.10
CA LEU A 339 -7.84 4.67 -0.55
C LEU A 339 -8.35 6.11 -0.41
N LEU A 340 -9.54 6.41 -0.93
CA LEU A 340 -10.14 7.74 -0.84
C LEU A 340 -10.46 8.14 0.61
N HIS A 341 -10.86 7.20 1.47
CA HIS A 341 -10.97 7.46 2.90
C HIS A 341 -9.63 7.92 3.49
N LYS A 342 -8.53 7.25 3.16
CA LYS A 342 -7.18 7.62 3.65
C LYS A 342 -6.68 8.96 3.07
N GLU A 343 -6.96 9.27 1.81
CA GLU A 343 -6.51 10.55 1.19
C GLU A 343 -7.37 11.78 1.57
N THR A 344 -8.59 11.58 2.08
CA THR A 344 -9.54 12.69 2.33
C THR A 344 -10.05 12.78 3.77
N GLY A 345 -9.89 11.72 4.58
CA GLY A 345 -10.50 11.62 5.91
C GLY A 345 -12.03 11.52 5.89
N ASP A 346 -12.67 11.39 4.73
CA ASP A 346 -14.13 11.49 4.61
C ASP A 346 -14.83 10.15 4.96
N PRO A 347 -15.61 10.10 6.07
CA PRO A 347 -16.18 8.86 6.57
C PRO A 347 -17.23 8.23 5.63
N ARG A 348 -17.72 8.95 4.60
CA ARG A 348 -18.63 8.38 3.60
C ARG A 348 -17.98 7.19 2.88
N TYR A 349 -16.68 7.27 2.61
CA TYR A 349 -15.96 6.23 1.87
C TYR A 349 -15.74 4.98 2.73
N LYS A 350 -15.47 5.13 4.03
CA LYS A 350 -15.46 3.99 4.95
C LYS A 350 -16.81 3.29 4.98
N LYS A 351 -17.91 4.02 5.20
CA LYS A 351 -19.26 3.43 5.22
C LYS A 351 -19.61 2.66 3.93
N ALA A 352 -19.21 3.20 2.77
CA ALA A 352 -19.38 2.52 1.49
C ALA A 352 -18.49 1.26 1.36
N ALA A 353 -17.24 1.31 1.87
CA ALA A 353 -16.35 0.16 1.95
C ALA A 353 -16.91 -0.93 2.89
N ASP A 354 -17.47 -0.54 4.04
CA ASP A 354 -18.09 -1.45 5.01
C ASP A 354 -19.26 -2.22 4.38
N LYS A 355 -20.10 -1.55 3.55
CA LYS A 355 -21.17 -2.21 2.77
C LYS A 355 -20.63 -3.28 1.81
N LEU A 356 -19.49 -3.03 1.16
CA LEU A 356 -18.85 -4.04 0.29
C LEU A 356 -18.22 -5.16 1.13
N ARG A 357 -17.53 -4.82 2.23
CA ARG A 357 -16.87 -5.79 3.13
C ARG A 357 -17.85 -6.83 3.68
N LYS A 358 -19.10 -6.46 3.96
CA LYS A 358 -20.15 -7.41 4.39
C LYS A 358 -20.39 -8.55 3.41
N ARG A 359 -20.21 -8.36 2.10
CA ARG A 359 -20.39 -9.42 1.09
C ARG A 359 -19.47 -10.61 1.30
N PHE A 360 -18.34 -10.41 1.95
CA PHE A 360 -17.39 -11.49 2.23
C PHE A 360 -17.78 -12.32 3.46
N ASN A 361 -18.60 -11.78 4.39
CA ASN A 361 -18.99 -12.44 5.64
C ASN A 361 -19.46 -13.88 5.45
N GLN A 362 -19.31 -14.69 6.50
CA GLN A 362 -19.74 -16.09 6.51
C GLN A 362 -21.24 -16.21 6.84
N LYS A 363 -21.84 -17.36 6.53
CA LYS A 363 -23.24 -17.66 6.92
C LYS A 363 -23.37 -17.60 8.46
N PRO A 364 -24.51 -17.16 9.01
CA PRO A 364 -25.79 -16.89 8.35
C PRO A 364 -26.01 -15.41 7.95
N ASP A 365 -24.96 -14.63 7.71
CA ASP A 365 -25.11 -13.20 7.37
C ASP A 365 -26.02 -12.98 6.13
N PRO A 366 -27.04 -12.09 6.19
CA PRO A 366 -27.95 -11.85 5.07
C PRO A 366 -27.27 -11.21 3.85
N ASP A 367 -26.16 -10.50 4.05
CA ASP A 367 -25.32 -9.95 2.98
C ASP A 367 -24.29 -10.98 2.46
N TYR A 368 -24.32 -12.25 2.89
CA TYR A 368 -23.45 -13.33 2.39
C TYR A 368 -23.46 -13.42 0.86
N TYR A 369 -22.28 -13.48 0.26
CA TYR A 369 -22.11 -13.72 -1.18
C TYR A 369 -21.95 -15.22 -1.47
N PRO A 370 -22.62 -15.78 -2.50
CA PRO A 370 -22.67 -17.22 -2.74
C PRO A 370 -21.32 -17.80 -3.21
N ARG A 371 -21.15 -19.09 -2.93
CA ARG A 371 -19.88 -19.82 -3.04
C ARG A 371 -20.09 -21.25 -3.49
N THR A 372 -19.07 -21.83 -4.14
CA THR A 372 -18.96 -23.28 -4.39
C THR A 372 -18.92 -24.06 -3.08
N SER A 373 -19.08 -25.39 -3.16
CA SER A 373 -19.03 -26.30 -2.01
C SER A 373 -17.74 -26.23 -1.20
N ASP A 374 -16.61 -25.94 -1.84
CA ASP A 374 -15.29 -25.68 -1.23
C ASP A 374 -15.02 -24.19 -0.92
N GLY A 375 -16.02 -23.33 -1.13
CA GLY A 375 -16.07 -21.95 -0.64
C GLY A 375 -15.48 -20.88 -1.55
N GLY A 376 -15.17 -21.17 -2.82
CA GLY A 376 -14.80 -20.15 -3.81
C GLY A 376 -15.99 -19.27 -4.17
N MET A 377 -15.84 -17.94 -4.16
CA MET A 377 -16.93 -17.02 -4.50
C MET A 377 -17.39 -17.19 -5.96
N TRP A 378 -18.70 -17.24 -6.22
CA TRP A 378 -19.19 -17.31 -7.60
C TRP A 378 -18.89 -16.03 -8.38
N HIS A 379 -18.64 -16.12 -9.68
CA HIS A 379 -18.37 -14.93 -10.50
C HIS A 379 -19.54 -13.91 -10.48
N ALA A 380 -20.78 -14.39 -10.41
CA ALA A 380 -21.98 -13.59 -10.13
C ALA A 380 -23.02 -14.38 -9.31
N THR A 381 -23.93 -13.70 -8.62
CA THR A 381 -25.06 -14.37 -7.93
C THR A 381 -25.99 -15.12 -8.88
N GLY A 382 -26.02 -14.73 -10.16
CA GLY A 382 -26.73 -15.43 -11.25
C GLY A 382 -25.86 -16.42 -12.03
N ARG A 383 -24.68 -16.78 -11.52
CA ARG A 383 -23.75 -17.77 -12.10
C ARG A 383 -23.42 -18.84 -11.06
N THR A 384 -24.43 -19.64 -10.73
CA THR A 384 -24.34 -20.77 -9.80
C THR A 384 -23.12 -21.64 -10.12
N GLY A 385 -22.32 -22.00 -9.10
CA GLY A 385 -21.17 -22.90 -9.24
C GLY A 385 -19.95 -22.33 -9.97
N GLN A 386 -20.04 -21.16 -10.62
CA GLN A 386 -19.00 -20.74 -11.59
C GLN A 386 -17.88 -19.92 -10.97
N LEU A 387 -16.64 -20.36 -11.20
CA LEU A 387 -15.40 -19.64 -10.86
C LEU A 387 -14.70 -19.19 -12.15
N TRP A 388 -14.60 -17.89 -12.39
CA TRP A 388 -13.90 -17.33 -13.56
C TRP A 388 -12.60 -16.66 -13.09
N ALA A 389 -11.44 -16.94 -13.72
CA ALA A 389 -10.12 -16.53 -13.21
C ALA A 389 -9.98 -15.01 -12.97
N ASP A 390 -10.76 -14.20 -13.69
CA ASP A 390 -10.95 -12.76 -13.50
C ASP A 390 -11.40 -12.39 -12.08
N GLY A 391 -12.35 -13.14 -11.54
CA GLY A 391 -13.17 -12.78 -10.38
C GLY A 391 -12.39 -12.55 -9.10
N VAL A 392 -11.27 -13.26 -8.89
CA VAL A 392 -10.41 -13.05 -7.71
C VAL A 392 -9.79 -11.66 -7.70
N TYR A 393 -9.41 -11.11 -8.85
CA TYR A 393 -8.87 -9.75 -8.93
C TYR A 393 -9.94 -8.68 -8.70
N MET A 394 -11.19 -9.00 -9.02
CA MET A 394 -12.30 -8.06 -8.85
C MET A 394 -12.70 -7.88 -7.38
N ALA A 395 -12.50 -8.89 -6.53
CA ALA A 395 -12.98 -8.88 -5.15
C ALA A 395 -11.86 -8.93 -4.09
N GLN A 396 -10.86 -9.79 -4.25
CA GLN A 396 -9.93 -10.13 -3.17
C GLN A 396 -8.88 -9.02 -2.88
N PRO A 397 -8.34 -8.26 -3.86
CA PRO A 397 -7.51 -7.08 -3.59
C PRO A 397 -8.23 -5.98 -2.80
N PHE A 398 -9.56 -5.85 -2.92
CA PHE A 398 -10.33 -4.96 -2.05
C PHE A 398 -10.34 -5.49 -0.61
N LEU A 399 -10.61 -6.79 -0.41
CA LEU A 399 -10.72 -7.37 0.93
C LEU A 399 -9.39 -7.27 1.70
N ALA A 400 -8.28 -7.65 1.08
CA ALA A 400 -6.95 -7.54 1.67
C ALA A 400 -6.60 -6.08 2.01
N LEU A 401 -6.87 -5.14 1.09
CA LEU A 401 -6.65 -3.71 1.35
C LEU A 401 -7.55 -3.16 2.46
N TYR A 402 -8.81 -3.59 2.53
CA TYR A 402 -9.74 -3.21 3.59
C TYR A 402 -9.16 -3.61 4.95
N GLY A 403 -8.72 -4.87 5.10
CA GLY A 403 -8.09 -5.34 6.34
C GLY A 403 -6.90 -4.46 6.72
N ARG A 404 -5.93 -4.32 5.81
CA ARG A 404 -4.74 -3.47 6.01
C ARG A 404 -5.04 -2.01 6.34
N THR A 405 -6.19 -1.47 5.90
CA THR A 405 -6.56 -0.06 6.13
C THR A 405 -7.28 0.15 7.46
N TYR A 406 -7.99 -0.86 7.98
CA TYR A 406 -8.93 -0.69 9.09
C TYR A 406 -8.71 -1.59 10.30
N ASN A 407 -8.09 -2.76 10.09
CA ASN A 407 -7.88 -3.78 11.13
C ASN A 407 -6.37 -4.05 11.35
N ASP A 408 -5.52 -3.71 10.38
CA ASP A 408 -4.07 -3.96 10.30
C ASP A 408 -3.61 -5.32 10.86
N VAL A 409 -3.16 -5.38 12.12
CA VAL A 409 -2.71 -6.61 12.81
C VAL A 409 -3.83 -7.63 13.05
N ASP A 410 -5.07 -7.17 13.24
CA ASP A 410 -6.25 -8.01 13.49
C ASP A 410 -6.95 -8.49 12.20
N SER A 411 -6.40 -8.18 11.03
CA SER A 411 -6.94 -8.53 9.69
C SER A 411 -6.91 -10.03 9.34
N ALA A 412 -6.83 -10.91 10.33
CA ALA A 412 -6.61 -12.35 10.13
C ALA A 412 -7.66 -12.97 9.18
N TYR A 413 -8.92 -12.53 9.28
CA TYR A 413 -9.98 -12.97 8.38
C TYR A 413 -9.79 -12.45 6.96
N GLU A 414 -9.60 -11.14 6.76
CA GLU A 414 -9.46 -10.53 5.43
C GLU A 414 -8.31 -11.14 4.63
N TYR A 415 -7.19 -11.39 5.29
CA TYR A 415 -5.99 -11.98 4.72
C TYR A 415 -6.18 -13.45 4.35
N GLU A 416 -6.69 -14.28 5.27
CA GLU A 416 -6.92 -15.70 5.02
C GLU A 416 -7.98 -15.91 3.94
N GLU A 417 -9.09 -15.17 3.99
CA GLU A 417 -10.17 -15.28 3.01
C GLU A 417 -9.71 -14.86 1.60
N SER A 418 -8.92 -13.79 1.47
CA SER A 418 -8.34 -13.37 0.19
C SER A 418 -7.42 -14.45 -0.40
N ALA A 419 -6.54 -15.01 0.44
CA ALA A 419 -5.60 -16.05 0.03
C ALA A 419 -6.27 -17.42 -0.24
N ARG A 420 -7.35 -17.74 0.49
CA ARG A 420 -8.13 -18.96 0.34
C ARG A 420 -8.92 -18.97 -0.98
N ASN A 421 -9.52 -17.85 -1.40
CA ASN A 421 -10.16 -17.77 -2.71
C ASN A 421 -9.15 -17.99 -3.84
N LEU A 422 -7.96 -17.38 -3.79
CA LEU A 422 -6.90 -17.67 -4.76
C LEU A 422 -6.54 -19.17 -4.79
N ALA A 423 -6.46 -19.83 -3.64
CA ALA A 423 -6.16 -21.25 -3.57
C ALA A 423 -7.26 -22.14 -4.20
N VAL A 424 -8.54 -21.86 -3.93
CA VAL A 424 -9.67 -22.59 -4.53
C VAL A 424 -9.72 -22.40 -6.04
N TYR A 425 -9.61 -21.16 -6.51
CA TYR A 425 -9.60 -20.87 -7.95
C TYR A 425 -8.41 -21.54 -8.66
N PHE A 426 -7.22 -21.51 -8.06
CA PHE A 426 -6.06 -22.18 -8.63
C PHE A 426 -6.23 -23.70 -8.69
N GLN A 427 -6.86 -24.31 -7.67
CA GLN A 427 -7.11 -25.75 -7.64
C GLN A 427 -7.91 -26.22 -8.85
N HIS A 428 -8.99 -25.50 -9.19
CA HIS A 428 -9.90 -25.84 -10.30
C HIS A 428 -9.41 -25.38 -11.68
N LEU A 429 -8.77 -24.21 -11.76
CA LEU A 429 -8.46 -23.57 -13.04
C LEU A 429 -7.06 -23.90 -13.58
N ARG A 430 -6.14 -24.43 -12.78
CA ARG A 430 -4.76 -24.70 -13.23
C ARG A 430 -4.68 -25.74 -14.34
N ALA A 431 -3.87 -25.44 -15.36
CA ALA A 431 -3.49 -26.38 -16.41
C ALA A 431 -2.02 -26.80 -16.27
N SER A 432 -1.64 -27.93 -16.86
CA SER A 432 -0.28 -28.48 -16.74
C SER A 432 0.81 -27.67 -17.47
N ASN A 433 0.41 -26.80 -18.41
CA ASN A 433 1.31 -26.00 -19.25
C ASN A 433 1.88 -24.73 -18.57
N GLY A 434 1.40 -24.38 -17.37
CA GLY A 434 1.76 -23.14 -16.66
C GLY A 434 0.73 -22.02 -16.79
N LEU A 435 -0.45 -22.31 -17.36
CA LEU A 435 -1.56 -21.38 -17.57
C LEU A 435 -2.78 -21.79 -16.75
N LEU A 436 -3.83 -20.96 -16.76
CA LEU A 436 -5.15 -21.30 -16.24
C LEU A 436 -6.17 -21.43 -17.36
N TYR A 437 -7.19 -22.26 -17.18
CA TYR A 437 -8.44 -22.14 -17.94
C TYR A 437 -9.18 -20.86 -17.52
N HIS A 438 -9.97 -20.30 -18.41
CA HIS A 438 -10.74 -19.07 -18.11
C HIS A 438 -11.73 -19.31 -16.96
N ALA A 439 -12.48 -20.43 -16.99
CA ALA A 439 -13.53 -20.67 -16.00
C ALA A 439 -13.70 -22.15 -15.64
N TYR A 440 -14.38 -22.37 -14.51
CA TYR A 440 -14.82 -23.64 -13.95
C TYR A 440 -16.30 -23.51 -13.58
N ASP A 441 -17.03 -24.62 -13.67
CA ASP A 441 -18.46 -24.72 -13.40
C ASP A 441 -18.74 -25.94 -12.51
N GLU A 442 -19.19 -25.74 -11.28
CA GLU A 442 -19.19 -26.80 -10.26
C GLU A 442 -20.01 -28.05 -10.63
N ASP A 443 -21.18 -27.90 -11.23
CA ASP A 443 -22.03 -29.02 -11.67
C ASP A 443 -21.78 -29.48 -13.11
N GLY A 444 -20.95 -28.74 -13.87
CA GLY A 444 -20.60 -29.03 -15.26
C GLY A 444 -21.74 -28.86 -16.26
N SER A 445 -22.82 -28.15 -15.90
CA SER A 445 -24.00 -27.94 -16.75
C SER A 445 -23.79 -26.92 -17.88
N GLU A 446 -22.81 -26.02 -17.75
CA GLU A 446 -22.52 -24.98 -18.75
C GLU A 446 -21.97 -25.54 -20.07
N SER A 447 -22.50 -25.06 -21.20
CA SER A 447 -22.16 -25.54 -22.55
C SER A 447 -20.67 -25.38 -22.95
N TRP A 448 -19.94 -24.49 -22.29
CA TRP A 448 -18.50 -24.29 -22.46
C TRP A 448 -17.65 -25.17 -21.54
N SER A 449 -18.25 -25.76 -20.50
CA SER A 449 -17.61 -26.68 -19.57
C SER A 449 -17.16 -27.95 -20.31
N SER A 450 -16.10 -28.59 -19.81
CA SER A 450 -15.47 -29.70 -20.53
C SER A 450 -14.72 -30.69 -19.66
N GLY A 451 -14.83 -31.96 -20.04
CA GLY A 451 -14.19 -33.08 -19.36
C GLY A 451 -14.65 -33.28 -17.92
N THR A 452 -13.98 -34.18 -17.19
CA THR A 452 -14.23 -34.43 -15.77
C THR A 452 -13.66 -33.34 -14.85
N GLY A 453 -13.02 -32.31 -15.40
CA GLY A 453 -12.50 -31.15 -14.66
C GLY A 453 -13.45 -29.95 -14.64
N HIS A 454 -14.61 -30.06 -15.32
CA HIS A 454 -15.65 -29.04 -15.46
C HIS A 454 -15.14 -27.60 -15.75
N HIS A 455 -14.04 -27.49 -16.50
CA HIS A 455 -13.42 -26.23 -16.86
C HIS A 455 -13.66 -25.87 -18.32
N SER A 456 -13.52 -24.59 -18.65
CA SER A 456 -13.54 -24.13 -20.03
C SER A 456 -12.35 -24.66 -20.84
N LYS A 457 -12.44 -24.59 -22.16
CA LYS A 457 -11.52 -25.28 -23.08
C LYS A 457 -10.22 -24.52 -23.38
N TYR A 458 -10.13 -23.23 -23.03
CA TYR A 458 -9.12 -22.32 -23.58
C TYR A 458 -8.49 -21.39 -22.53
N HIS A 459 -7.24 -21.02 -22.82
CA HIS A 459 -6.39 -20.16 -21.99
C HIS A 459 -6.48 -18.70 -22.45
N TRP A 460 -7.58 -18.02 -22.12
CA TRP A 460 -7.76 -16.61 -22.48
C TRP A 460 -6.85 -15.72 -21.63
N ALA A 461 -6.09 -14.84 -22.31
CA ALA A 461 -4.92 -14.21 -21.73
C ALA A 461 -5.22 -13.32 -20.53
N ARG A 462 -6.24 -12.45 -20.63
CA ARG A 462 -6.54 -11.46 -19.59
C ARG A 462 -7.09 -12.09 -18.30
N ALA A 463 -7.94 -13.11 -18.38
CA ALA A 463 -8.42 -13.83 -17.21
C ALA A 463 -7.26 -14.43 -16.36
N ILE A 464 -6.26 -15.01 -17.03
CA ILE A 464 -5.03 -15.50 -16.38
C ILE A 464 -4.23 -14.32 -15.80
N GLY A 465 -4.18 -13.18 -16.51
CA GLY A 465 -3.51 -11.96 -16.09
C GLY A 465 -4.06 -11.39 -14.79
N TRP A 466 -5.38 -11.31 -14.67
CA TRP A 466 -6.07 -10.93 -13.45
C TRP A 466 -5.72 -11.83 -12.27
N PHE A 467 -5.75 -13.14 -12.44
CA PHE A 467 -5.34 -14.07 -11.39
C PHE A 467 -3.88 -13.81 -10.96
N GLY A 468 -2.98 -13.57 -11.91
CA GLY A 468 -1.57 -13.23 -11.65
C GLY A 468 -1.40 -11.92 -10.87
N MET A 469 -2.15 -10.87 -11.25
CA MET A 469 -2.17 -9.59 -10.52
C MET A 469 -2.71 -9.76 -9.10
N ALA A 470 -3.81 -10.51 -8.93
CA ALA A 470 -4.41 -10.77 -7.62
C ALA A 470 -3.44 -11.49 -6.68
N CYS A 471 -2.68 -12.46 -7.19
CA CYS A 471 -1.62 -13.11 -6.42
C CYS A 471 -0.56 -12.12 -5.93
N VAL A 472 -0.11 -11.21 -6.81
CA VAL A 472 0.85 -10.17 -6.46
C VAL A 472 0.29 -9.20 -5.41
N ASP A 473 -0.85 -8.57 -5.69
CA ASP A 473 -1.46 -7.56 -4.82
C ASP A 473 -1.73 -8.10 -3.41
N ILE A 474 -2.15 -9.38 -3.30
CA ILE A 474 -2.35 -10.03 -2.01
C ILE A 474 -1.01 -10.36 -1.33
N LEU A 475 0.00 -10.86 -2.05
CA LEU A 475 1.33 -11.12 -1.49
C LEU A 475 2.04 -9.88 -0.95
N GLU A 476 1.74 -8.69 -1.49
CA GLU A 476 2.25 -7.41 -0.98
C GLU A 476 1.58 -6.98 0.34
N VAL A 477 0.36 -7.46 0.62
CA VAL A 477 -0.41 -7.10 1.82
C VAL A 477 -0.30 -8.15 2.93
N LEU A 478 -0.17 -9.44 2.58
CA LEU A 478 -0.10 -10.54 3.54
C LEU A 478 1.12 -10.44 4.48
N PRO A 479 0.96 -10.68 5.80
CA PRO A 479 2.07 -10.87 6.73
C PRO A 479 3.05 -11.95 6.26
N ALA A 480 4.35 -11.75 6.53
CA ALA A 480 5.41 -12.66 6.07
C ALA A 480 5.19 -14.12 6.53
N GLY A 481 4.67 -14.33 7.74
CA GLY A 481 4.36 -15.64 8.32
C GLY A 481 2.98 -16.21 7.96
N HIS A 482 2.19 -15.59 7.07
CA HIS A 482 0.85 -16.06 6.74
C HIS A 482 0.88 -17.47 6.12
N PRO A 483 0.08 -18.45 6.60
CA PRO A 483 0.25 -19.86 6.25
C PRO A 483 0.10 -20.17 4.76
N ARG A 484 -0.74 -19.42 4.04
CA ARG A 484 -0.91 -19.56 2.58
C ARG A 484 0.15 -18.82 1.74
N ARG A 485 1.01 -18.00 2.34
CA ARG A 485 1.99 -17.20 1.58
C ARG A 485 2.91 -18.05 0.68
N PRO A 486 3.45 -19.21 1.13
CA PRO A 486 4.23 -20.09 0.26
C PRO A 486 3.42 -20.67 -0.90
N GLN A 487 2.11 -20.92 -0.68
CA GLN A 487 1.20 -21.45 -1.70
C GLN A 487 1.00 -20.43 -2.84
N LEU A 488 0.76 -19.16 -2.51
CA LEU A 488 0.60 -18.07 -3.48
C LEU A 488 1.90 -17.79 -4.26
N ILE A 489 3.07 -17.87 -3.61
CA ILE A 489 4.38 -17.83 -4.31
C ILE A 489 4.48 -19.01 -5.31
N GLY A 490 3.98 -20.18 -4.94
CA GLY A 490 3.87 -21.33 -5.84
C GLY A 490 3.02 -21.06 -7.09
N PHE A 491 1.91 -20.34 -6.95
CA PHE A 491 1.06 -19.93 -8.08
C PHE A 491 1.77 -18.92 -8.99
N VAL A 492 2.43 -17.91 -8.40
CA VAL A 492 3.29 -16.96 -9.14
C VAL A 492 4.37 -17.68 -9.94
N ARG A 493 5.07 -18.66 -9.33
CA ARG A 493 6.08 -19.49 -10.01
C ARG A 493 5.51 -20.35 -11.14
N HIS A 494 4.29 -20.84 -10.99
CA HIS A 494 3.59 -21.60 -12.04
C HIS A 494 3.28 -20.70 -13.25
N LEU A 495 2.68 -19.55 -13.01
CA LEU A 495 2.32 -18.58 -14.05
C LEU A 495 3.54 -18.00 -14.75
N ALA A 496 4.59 -17.64 -14.01
CA ALA A 496 5.84 -17.15 -14.59
C ALA A 496 6.43 -18.13 -15.61
N LYS A 497 6.39 -19.44 -15.33
CA LYS A 497 6.80 -20.50 -16.29
C LYS A 497 5.92 -20.53 -17.54
N GLY A 498 4.60 -20.40 -17.40
CA GLY A 498 3.69 -20.31 -18.53
C GLY A 498 3.96 -19.05 -19.38
N TYR A 499 4.09 -17.89 -18.74
CA TYR A 499 4.33 -16.63 -19.42
C TYR A 499 5.67 -16.65 -20.17
N ALA A 500 6.76 -17.11 -19.54
CA ALA A 500 8.06 -17.24 -20.20
C ALA A 500 8.01 -18.21 -21.40
N ARG A 501 7.27 -19.32 -21.30
CA ARG A 501 7.09 -20.31 -22.39
C ARG A 501 6.34 -19.75 -23.60
N HIS A 502 5.34 -18.90 -23.37
CA HIS A 502 4.40 -18.42 -24.38
C HIS A 502 4.60 -16.96 -24.81
N GLN A 503 5.72 -16.33 -24.41
CA GLN A 503 6.08 -14.98 -24.86
C GLN A 503 6.46 -15.01 -26.34
N SER A 504 5.92 -14.08 -27.13
CA SER A 504 6.26 -13.97 -28.56
C SER A 504 7.63 -13.32 -28.79
N SER A 505 8.10 -13.35 -30.04
CA SER A 505 9.30 -12.61 -30.47
C SER A 505 9.20 -11.10 -30.29
N SER A 506 7.99 -10.53 -30.27
CA SER A 506 7.76 -9.10 -29.97
C SER A 506 7.55 -8.82 -28.47
N GLY A 507 7.83 -9.80 -27.59
CA GLY A 507 7.73 -9.66 -26.13
C GLY A 507 6.31 -9.69 -25.56
N ARG A 508 5.26 -9.53 -26.38
CA ARG A 508 3.85 -9.61 -26.00
C ARG A 508 3.32 -11.06 -26.01
N TRP A 509 2.08 -11.23 -25.55
CA TRP A 509 1.37 -12.51 -25.48
C TRP A 509 0.09 -12.52 -26.32
N TYR A 510 -0.32 -13.70 -26.76
CA TYR A 510 -1.50 -13.90 -27.60
C TYR A 510 -2.80 -13.97 -26.79
N GLN A 511 -3.89 -13.44 -27.35
CA GLN A 511 -5.26 -13.44 -26.82
C GLN A 511 -5.70 -14.81 -26.30
N VAL A 512 -5.42 -15.89 -27.06
CA VAL A 512 -5.41 -17.26 -26.52
C VAL A 512 -3.96 -17.71 -26.44
N VAL A 513 -3.43 -17.86 -25.23
CA VAL A 513 -2.00 -17.81 -24.94
C VAL A 513 -1.21 -18.95 -25.60
N ASP A 514 -1.77 -20.15 -25.62
CA ASP A 514 -1.11 -21.35 -26.15
C ASP A 514 -1.33 -21.56 -27.67
N LYS A 515 -2.09 -20.69 -28.34
CA LYS A 515 -2.41 -20.79 -29.78
C LYS A 515 -1.68 -19.76 -30.65
N GLY A 516 -0.48 -19.35 -30.27
CA GLY A 516 0.28 -18.30 -30.98
C GLY A 516 0.65 -18.61 -32.45
N SER A 517 0.57 -19.87 -32.86
CA SER A 517 0.78 -20.32 -34.25
C SER A 517 -0.46 -20.24 -35.14
N ASP A 518 -1.64 -19.95 -34.59
CA ASP A 518 -2.88 -19.79 -35.36
C ASP A 518 -2.95 -18.36 -35.91
N SER A 519 -2.99 -18.20 -37.23
CA SER A 519 -2.97 -16.89 -37.91
C SER A 519 -4.19 -16.02 -37.63
N ARG A 520 -5.27 -16.58 -37.07
CA ARG A 520 -6.47 -15.85 -36.63
C ARG A 520 -6.30 -15.24 -35.23
N ASN A 521 -5.38 -15.80 -34.43
CA ASN A 521 -5.03 -15.31 -33.12
C ASN A 521 -4.18 -14.03 -33.24
N TRP A 522 -4.06 -13.28 -32.15
CA TRP A 522 -3.41 -11.97 -32.16
C TRP A 522 -2.86 -11.61 -30.79
N GLN A 523 -1.90 -10.68 -30.75
CA GLN A 523 -1.21 -10.30 -29.53
C GLN A 523 -1.94 -9.17 -28.80
N GLU A 524 -2.26 -9.38 -27.53
CA GLU A 524 -3.20 -8.56 -26.76
C GLU A 524 -2.46 -7.75 -25.69
N THR A 525 -2.71 -6.44 -25.67
CA THR A 525 -1.88 -5.49 -24.91
C THR A 525 -2.19 -5.49 -23.42
N SER A 526 -3.46 -5.65 -23.00
CA SER A 526 -3.80 -5.58 -21.58
C SER A 526 -3.22 -6.75 -20.77
N ALA A 527 -3.40 -8.00 -21.23
CA ALA A 527 -2.79 -9.18 -20.64
C ALA A 527 -1.25 -9.11 -20.70
N SER A 528 -0.68 -8.61 -21.80
CA SER A 528 0.78 -8.41 -21.89
C SER A 528 1.31 -7.46 -20.81
N ALA A 529 0.58 -6.39 -20.48
CA ALA A 529 0.93 -5.50 -19.37
C ALA A 529 0.81 -6.19 -18.01
N MET A 530 -0.24 -6.97 -17.78
CA MET A 530 -0.45 -7.74 -16.54
C MET A 530 0.65 -8.79 -16.32
N TYR A 531 1.05 -9.49 -17.38
CA TYR A 531 2.06 -10.55 -17.31
C TYR A 531 3.43 -9.93 -17.02
N THR A 532 3.75 -8.83 -17.70
CA THR A 532 4.96 -8.03 -17.47
C THR A 532 5.04 -7.52 -16.03
N PHE A 533 3.96 -6.93 -15.50
CA PHE A 533 3.85 -6.49 -14.12
C PHE A 533 4.09 -7.65 -13.13
N MET A 534 3.41 -8.78 -13.34
CA MET A 534 3.50 -9.95 -12.46
C MET A 534 4.93 -10.50 -12.42
N VAL A 535 5.56 -10.71 -13.58
CA VAL A 535 6.94 -11.22 -13.67
C VAL A 535 7.94 -10.21 -13.08
N SER A 536 7.80 -8.93 -13.38
CA SER A 536 8.62 -7.86 -12.79
C SER A 536 8.59 -7.88 -11.26
N ARG A 537 7.39 -7.90 -10.66
CA ARG A 537 7.25 -7.98 -9.19
C ARG A 537 7.80 -9.30 -8.65
N ALA A 538 7.55 -10.42 -9.34
CA ALA A 538 8.06 -11.73 -8.93
C ALA A 538 9.59 -11.78 -8.89
N VAL A 539 10.28 -11.10 -9.82
CA VAL A 539 11.74 -10.92 -9.78
C VAL A 539 12.12 -9.97 -8.63
N GLN A 540 11.51 -8.79 -8.52
CA GLN A 540 11.82 -7.79 -7.47
C GLN A 540 11.67 -8.37 -6.05
N ARG A 541 10.71 -9.27 -5.83
CA ARG A 541 10.46 -9.93 -4.54
C ARG A 541 11.18 -11.27 -4.36
N GLY A 542 12.03 -11.68 -5.30
CA GLY A 542 12.76 -12.97 -5.24
C GLY A 542 11.86 -14.21 -5.27
N TYR A 543 10.62 -14.08 -5.75
CA TYR A 543 9.72 -15.23 -5.94
C TYR A 543 10.19 -16.11 -7.10
N VAL A 544 10.80 -15.51 -8.12
CA VAL A 544 11.51 -16.19 -9.21
C VAL A 544 12.92 -15.61 -9.35
N ASP A 545 13.83 -16.32 -10.03
CA ASP A 545 15.20 -15.86 -10.22
C ASP A 545 15.31 -14.80 -11.33
N ALA A 546 16.13 -13.77 -11.09
CA ALA A 546 16.33 -12.69 -12.05
C ALA A 546 16.99 -13.18 -13.36
N ALA A 547 17.90 -14.16 -13.28
CA ALA A 547 18.65 -14.66 -14.43
C ALA A 547 17.75 -15.25 -15.53
N THR A 548 16.68 -15.96 -15.15
CA THR A 548 15.70 -16.50 -16.10
C THR A 548 14.62 -15.49 -16.47
N TYR A 549 14.14 -14.68 -15.52
CA TYR A 549 12.87 -13.96 -15.67
C TYR A 549 12.98 -12.44 -15.89
N GLN A 550 14.12 -11.80 -15.61
CA GLN A 550 14.27 -10.35 -15.85
C GLN A 550 14.10 -10.02 -17.34
N GLY A 551 14.78 -10.74 -18.23
CA GLY A 551 14.63 -10.56 -19.68
C GLY A 551 13.23 -10.88 -20.22
N VAL A 552 12.41 -11.65 -19.50
CA VAL A 552 10.99 -11.86 -19.84
C VAL A 552 10.19 -10.60 -19.53
N ALA A 553 10.40 -9.99 -18.36
CA ALA A 553 9.77 -8.73 -18.00
C ALA A 553 10.23 -7.57 -18.91
N ASP A 554 11.54 -7.43 -19.19
CA ASP A 554 12.07 -6.34 -20.00
C ASP A 554 11.53 -6.36 -21.43
N ARG A 555 11.48 -7.55 -22.06
CA ARG A 555 10.88 -7.72 -23.39
C ARG A 555 9.37 -7.49 -23.37
N GLY A 556 8.69 -7.90 -22.30
CA GLY A 556 7.27 -7.65 -22.11
C GLY A 556 6.96 -6.16 -22.06
N TYR A 557 7.75 -5.41 -21.28
CA TYR A 557 7.63 -3.98 -21.13
C TYR A 557 7.91 -3.24 -22.44
N ALA A 558 9.00 -3.56 -23.13
CA ALA A 558 9.31 -3.01 -24.45
C ALA A 558 8.21 -3.34 -25.49
N GLY A 559 7.68 -4.56 -25.47
CA GLY A 559 6.60 -4.99 -26.36
C GLY A 559 5.27 -4.26 -26.11
N VAL A 560 4.96 -3.93 -24.86
CA VAL A 560 3.78 -3.12 -24.49
C VAL A 560 4.00 -1.65 -24.84
N LEU A 561 5.19 -1.08 -24.58
CA LEU A 561 5.54 0.28 -25.00
C LEU A 561 5.48 0.45 -26.53
N GLY A 562 5.81 -0.60 -27.30
CA GLY A 562 5.63 -0.63 -28.76
C GLY A 562 4.18 -0.53 -29.25
N LYS A 563 3.19 -0.51 -28.35
CA LYS A 563 1.78 -0.22 -28.64
C LYS A 563 1.30 1.16 -28.16
N VAL A 564 2.21 1.97 -27.63
CA VAL A 564 1.96 3.38 -27.30
C VAL A 564 2.29 4.25 -28.51
N SER A 565 1.38 5.15 -28.88
CA SER A 565 1.55 6.10 -29.98
C SER A 565 0.97 7.47 -29.63
N LEU A 566 1.30 8.50 -30.42
CA LEU A 566 0.58 9.78 -30.39
C LEU A 566 -0.41 9.81 -31.55
N GLY A 567 -1.66 10.20 -31.28
CA GLY A 567 -2.64 10.48 -32.32
C GLY A 567 -2.37 11.80 -33.05
N SER A 568 -3.12 12.05 -34.12
CA SER A 568 -3.10 13.34 -34.85
C SER A 568 -3.64 14.51 -34.01
N ASP A 569 -4.34 14.20 -32.92
CA ASP A 569 -4.79 15.10 -31.86
C ASP A 569 -3.67 15.45 -30.85
N GLY A 570 -2.49 14.83 -30.98
CA GLY A 570 -1.37 14.96 -30.03
C GLY A 570 -1.56 14.13 -28.75
N LEU A 571 -2.64 13.34 -28.64
CA LEU A 571 -2.97 12.59 -27.44
C LEU A 571 -2.40 11.17 -27.49
N THR A 572 -2.00 10.66 -26.32
CA THR A 572 -1.42 9.31 -26.19
C THR A 572 -2.49 8.24 -26.42
N ASN A 573 -2.16 7.26 -27.25
CA ASN A 573 -2.98 6.12 -27.61
C ASN A 573 -2.30 4.81 -27.17
N ILE A 574 -3.10 3.84 -26.73
CA ILE A 574 -2.67 2.45 -26.52
C ILE A 574 -3.64 1.51 -27.24
N GLU A 575 -3.12 0.69 -28.16
CA GLU A 575 -3.92 -0.15 -29.07
C GLU A 575 -3.82 -1.65 -28.74
N ASP A 576 -4.53 -2.48 -29.52
CA ASP A 576 -4.62 -3.94 -29.38
C ASP A 576 -5.15 -4.40 -28.00
N ILE A 577 -6.12 -3.67 -27.43
CA ILE A 577 -6.75 -4.04 -26.16
C ILE A 577 -8.04 -4.82 -26.44
N SER A 578 -8.17 -6.04 -25.93
CA SER A 578 -9.41 -6.83 -26.10
C SER A 578 -10.58 -6.18 -25.36
N GLU A 579 -11.72 -6.01 -26.02
CA GLU A 579 -12.98 -5.60 -25.38
C GLU A 579 -13.42 -6.58 -24.27
N GLY A 580 -14.46 -6.20 -23.50
CA GLY A 580 -15.09 -7.07 -22.50
C GLY A 580 -15.51 -8.43 -23.09
N THR A 581 -15.17 -9.51 -22.41
CA THR A 581 -15.13 -10.86 -22.97
C THR A 581 -15.62 -11.87 -21.94
N ASN A 582 -16.61 -12.69 -22.30
CA ASN A 582 -17.13 -13.79 -21.48
C ASN A 582 -16.35 -15.10 -21.73
N VAL A 583 -16.73 -16.18 -21.06
CA VAL A 583 -16.29 -17.53 -21.44
C VAL A 583 -16.88 -17.90 -22.81
N GLY A 584 -16.08 -18.51 -23.68
CA GLY A 584 -16.47 -18.84 -25.06
C GLY A 584 -15.46 -19.76 -25.74
N ASP A 585 -15.52 -19.82 -27.08
CA ASP A 585 -14.64 -20.65 -27.91
C ASP A 585 -13.55 -19.83 -28.65
N LEU A 586 -12.73 -20.48 -29.49
CA LEU A 586 -11.69 -19.79 -30.25
C LEU A 586 -12.26 -18.73 -31.21
N ALA A 587 -13.39 -18.99 -31.87
CA ALA A 587 -14.00 -18.03 -32.79
C ALA A 587 -14.45 -16.78 -32.01
N TYR A 588 -15.05 -16.97 -30.84
CA TYR A 588 -15.41 -15.89 -29.92
C TYR A 588 -14.19 -15.10 -29.43
N TYR A 589 -13.14 -15.75 -28.93
CA TYR A 589 -11.93 -15.08 -28.41
C TYR A 589 -11.13 -14.34 -29.49
N TYR A 590 -10.93 -14.97 -30.64
CA TYR A 590 -10.21 -14.33 -31.75
C TYR A 590 -11.00 -13.15 -32.33
N GLY A 591 -12.33 -13.30 -32.42
CA GLY A 591 -13.26 -12.27 -32.90
C GLY A 591 -13.63 -11.19 -31.88
N ARG A 592 -12.90 -11.04 -30.76
CA ARG A 592 -13.05 -9.88 -29.86
C ARG A 592 -12.46 -8.62 -30.51
N LYS A 593 -13.13 -7.48 -30.37
CA LYS A 593 -12.62 -6.20 -30.87
C LYS A 593 -11.29 -5.84 -30.20
N ARG A 594 -10.40 -5.25 -31.01
CA ARG A 594 -9.09 -4.72 -30.63
C ARG A 594 -9.23 -3.20 -30.47
N ASN A 595 -9.67 -2.79 -29.29
CA ASN A 595 -9.94 -1.40 -28.99
C ASN A 595 -8.64 -0.61 -28.77
N THR A 596 -8.71 0.69 -29.04
CA THR A 596 -7.70 1.67 -28.61
C THR A 596 -8.24 2.39 -27.38
N ASN A 597 -7.38 2.65 -26.39
CA ASN A 597 -7.69 3.35 -25.14
C ASN A 597 -8.78 2.72 -24.26
N ASP A 598 -9.04 1.42 -24.43
CA ASP A 598 -9.98 0.70 -23.57
C ASP A 598 -9.44 0.58 -22.14
N PHE A 599 -10.28 0.91 -21.14
CA PHE A 599 -9.86 0.98 -19.74
C PHE A 599 -9.34 -0.34 -19.15
N HIS A 600 -9.67 -1.52 -19.70
CA HIS A 600 -9.00 -2.77 -19.29
C HIS A 600 -7.48 -2.67 -19.49
N GLY A 601 -7.06 -2.11 -20.63
CA GLY A 601 -5.66 -1.98 -21.02
C GLY A 601 -5.01 -0.74 -20.44
N LEU A 602 -5.70 0.41 -20.38
CA LEU A 602 -5.12 1.62 -19.79
C LEU A 602 -4.80 1.43 -18.30
N GLY A 603 -5.71 0.84 -17.52
CA GLY A 603 -5.44 0.57 -16.10
C GLY A 603 -4.31 -0.44 -15.90
N ALA A 604 -4.29 -1.53 -16.68
CA ALA A 604 -3.21 -2.51 -16.63
C ALA A 604 -1.84 -1.91 -17.04
N PHE A 605 -1.83 -1.04 -18.06
CA PHE A 605 -0.66 -0.31 -18.50
C PHE A 605 -0.12 0.61 -17.39
N LEU A 606 -0.98 1.41 -16.75
CA LEU A 606 -0.56 2.31 -15.68
C LEU A 606 0.05 1.55 -14.49
N ILE A 607 -0.57 0.44 -14.06
CA ILE A 607 -0.06 -0.39 -12.97
C ILE A 607 1.30 -1.03 -13.32
N MET A 608 1.47 -1.48 -14.57
CA MET A 608 2.75 -1.98 -15.08
C MET A 608 3.81 -0.86 -15.18
N ASN A 609 3.46 0.29 -15.78
CA ASN A 609 4.41 1.35 -16.07
C ASN A 609 4.90 2.05 -14.80
N GLU A 610 4.02 2.29 -13.83
CA GLU A 610 4.42 2.78 -12.50
C GLU A 610 5.33 1.80 -11.73
N GLN A 611 5.31 0.51 -12.06
CA GLN A 611 6.24 -0.47 -11.48
C GLN A 611 7.61 -0.47 -12.17
N LEU A 612 7.66 -0.46 -13.51
CA LEU A 612 8.92 -0.64 -14.26
C LEU A 612 9.66 0.67 -14.57
N ALA A 613 8.96 1.76 -14.86
CA ALA A 613 9.59 3.07 -15.10
C ALA A 613 10.01 3.76 -13.81
N HIS A 614 9.31 3.46 -12.70
CA HIS A 614 9.43 4.17 -11.42
C HIS A 614 9.48 3.19 -10.23
N PRO A 615 10.44 2.25 -10.21
CA PRO A 615 10.54 1.27 -9.14
C PRO A 615 10.67 1.96 -7.77
N ARG A 616 9.81 1.54 -6.84
CA ARG A 616 9.81 1.94 -5.44
C ARG A 616 10.60 0.94 -4.60
#